data_AF-A0A9P7V3L9-F1
#
_entry.id   AF-A0A9P7V3L9-F1
#
_cell.length_a   1.000
_cell.length_b   1.000
_cell.length_c   1.000
_cell.angle_alpha   90.00
_cell.angle_beta   90.00
_cell.angle_gamma   90.00
#
_symmetry.space_group_name_H-M   'P 1'
#
loop_
_entity.id
_entity.type
_entity.pdbx_description
1 polymer ?
#
loop_
_entity_poly.entity_id
_entity_poly.type
_entity_poly.pdbx_seq_one_letter_code
_entity_poly.pdbx_strand_id
1 'polypeptide(L)'
;MDSESKPSWLSRLASEADSEDTLLATGKKSRTMTLRQRRRCLLATCISLAAISLTGFLFLSSWDTQIPWTRPVLEHPSTVGLDTSVHNISTEPPHKELDPLDPLASLLGPPTAKFRDNLRPDIQYLSSWPDSGWTNDVIAYINFIYLALITDRVPIVPVFTPSHIGGSVPPIAFGDVFDVPRLRKLLGKPVLEWREVKDENSTEVEELGCWSIWETAQMGAESPRGSRVPGLLHLDISYTKTPEWIRHNPGVSHDPHTLFWSLARLSFPESRQESLVPPHPSPLHQASLPPDEHMLCYDFMYYVGVQQSWEFDKDYSPTWRHVAQYMHWNPRFEKLADQYVNRALGLSENEPTPLYIAVHVRHNDFQDWCFEVSLYDCFAKLPVIERRVQEVKDELFQKRGISVNHVIMTSDERNETWWNEVAELGWKWPDHSETKAKYGDWYPPLIDATIQSRGIGFVGTDRSTMSVIAKRRVETWYKGATRLVRWGSPAADDH
;
A
#
# COMPACT_ATOMS: atom_id res chain seq x y z
N MET A 1 -37.03 32.80 -18.68
CA MET A 1 -36.45 31.58 -19.24
C MET A 1 -34.98 31.61 -18.85
N ASP A 2 -34.70 31.24 -17.61
CA ASP A 2 -33.34 31.10 -17.10
C ASP A 2 -33.32 29.78 -16.36
N SER A 3 -32.78 28.74 -17.02
CA SER A 3 -32.52 27.47 -16.35
C SER A 3 -31.23 27.64 -15.56
N GLU A 4 -31.34 27.81 -14.25
CA GLU A 4 -30.22 27.64 -13.34
C GLU A 4 -29.65 26.22 -13.53
N SER A 5 -28.51 26.13 -14.22
CA SER A 5 -27.75 24.89 -14.33
C SER A 5 -27.23 24.55 -12.94
N LYS A 6 -27.82 23.54 -12.31
CA LYS A 6 -27.27 22.96 -11.08
C LYS A 6 -25.80 22.58 -11.32
N PRO A 7 -24.88 22.91 -10.41
CA PRO A 7 -23.47 22.55 -10.55
C PRO A 7 -23.34 21.05 -10.77
N SER A 8 -22.48 20.65 -11.72
CA SER A 8 -22.27 19.24 -12.05
C SER A 8 -21.76 18.51 -10.82
N TRP A 9 -22.15 17.25 -10.64
CA TRP A 9 -21.72 16.44 -9.49
C TRP A 9 -20.18 16.39 -9.32
N LEU A 10 -19.43 16.48 -10.43
CA LEU A 10 -17.96 16.59 -10.43
C LEU A 10 -17.43 17.87 -9.73
N SER A 11 -18.16 18.99 -9.81
CA SER A 11 -17.77 20.24 -9.15
C SER A 11 -17.98 20.23 -7.63
N ARG A 12 -18.89 19.40 -7.10
CA ARG A 12 -19.08 19.22 -5.64
C ARG A 12 -18.00 18.34 -5.03
N LEU A 13 -17.53 17.35 -5.78
CA LEU A 13 -16.51 16.41 -5.31
C LEU A 13 -15.11 17.00 -5.27
N ALA A 14 -14.78 17.91 -6.20
CA ALA A 14 -13.53 18.66 -6.14
C ALA A 14 -13.49 19.53 -4.86
N SER A 15 -14.62 20.16 -4.48
CA SER A 15 -14.68 20.94 -3.25
C SER A 15 -14.70 20.13 -1.95
N GLU A 16 -14.82 18.79 -1.99
CA GLU A 16 -15.18 17.99 -0.80
C GLU A 16 -14.24 16.80 -0.52
N ALA A 17 -13.14 16.65 -1.27
CA ALA A 17 -12.00 15.81 -0.87
C ALA A 17 -11.43 16.21 0.53
N ASP A 18 -11.87 17.35 1.07
CA ASP A 18 -11.62 17.86 2.43
C ASP A 18 -12.34 17.08 3.56
N SER A 19 -13.26 16.15 3.26
CA SER A 19 -14.04 15.49 4.33
C SER A 19 -13.34 14.31 5.01
N GLU A 20 -12.33 13.68 4.40
CA GLU A 20 -11.47 12.69 5.10
C GLU A 20 -10.65 13.39 6.21
N ASP A 21 -10.23 14.64 6.00
CA ASP A 21 -9.39 15.38 6.93
C ASP A 21 -10.19 16.10 8.05
N THR A 22 -11.49 16.36 7.84
CA THR A 22 -12.33 16.97 8.89
C THR A 22 -12.78 15.97 9.97
N LEU A 23 -12.87 14.67 9.62
CA LEU A 23 -13.28 13.60 10.53
C LEU A 23 -12.17 13.15 11.50
N LEU A 24 -10.90 13.37 11.15
CA LEU A 24 -9.77 13.14 12.06
C LEU A 24 -9.54 14.29 13.06
N ALA A 25 -10.11 15.48 12.83
CA ALA A 25 -9.93 16.66 13.68
C ALA A 25 -11.10 16.97 14.63
N THR A 26 -12.28 16.34 14.49
CA THR A 26 -13.48 16.71 15.29
C THR A 26 -14.01 15.59 16.17
N GLY A 27 -13.30 15.31 17.27
CA GLY A 27 -13.72 14.30 18.23
C GLY A 27 -13.20 14.44 19.64
N LYS A 28 -13.50 15.56 20.33
CA LYS A 28 -13.56 15.61 21.82
C LYS A 28 -14.23 16.90 22.33
N LYS A 29 -15.56 16.93 22.37
CA LYS A 29 -16.24 17.74 23.40
C LYS A 29 -15.96 17.09 24.75
N SER A 30 -14.85 17.48 25.37
CA SER A 30 -14.47 17.06 26.72
C SER A 30 -15.56 17.50 27.71
N ARG A 31 -16.41 16.56 28.13
CA ARG A 31 -17.18 16.71 29.37
C ARG A 31 -16.17 16.95 30.50
N THR A 32 -16.17 18.15 31.06
CA THR A 32 -15.32 18.51 32.20
C THR A 32 -15.70 17.64 33.39
N MET A 33 -14.92 16.58 33.63
CA MET A 33 -15.05 15.78 34.85
C MET A 33 -14.80 16.68 36.07
N THR A 34 -15.72 16.63 37.03
CA THR A 34 -15.56 17.33 38.30
C THR A 34 -14.29 16.84 39.02
N LEU A 35 -13.70 17.69 39.87
CA LEU A 35 -12.50 17.35 40.65
C LEU A 35 -12.67 16.04 41.45
N ARG A 36 -13.90 15.77 41.89
CA ARG A 36 -14.29 14.55 42.62
C ARG A 36 -14.28 13.31 41.73
N GLN A 37 -14.72 13.43 40.47
CA GLN A 37 -14.66 12.34 39.49
C GLN A 37 -13.21 12.06 39.05
N ARG A 38 -12.37 13.09 38.90
CA ARG A 38 -10.94 12.92 38.60
C ARG A 38 -10.22 12.14 39.71
N ARG A 39 -10.47 12.48 40.98
CA ARG A 39 -9.89 11.75 42.13
C ARG A 39 -10.34 10.30 42.20
N ARG A 40 -11.62 10.01 41.90
CA ARG A 40 -12.14 8.64 41.87
C ARG A 40 -11.55 7.81 40.72
N CYS A 41 -11.40 8.41 39.53
CA CYS A 41 -10.75 7.75 38.41
C CYS A 41 -9.28 7.45 38.73
N LEU A 42 -8.52 8.43 39.23
CA LEU A 42 -7.13 8.23 39.65
C LEU A 42 -6.98 7.12 40.69
N LEU A 43 -7.83 7.07 41.70
CA LEU A 43 -7.79 6.02 42.72
C LEU A 43 -8.07 4.63 42.11
N ALA A 44 -9.08 4.53 41.23
CA ALA A 44 -9.43 3.29 40.55
C ALA A 44 -8.31 2.81 39.61
N THR A 45 -7.64 3.73 38.91
CA THR A 45 -6.50 3.42 38.05
C THR A 45 -5.30 2.94 38.88
N CYS A 46 -4.99 3.59 39.99
CA CYS A 46 -3.90 3.16 40.88
C CYS A 46 -4.15 1.76 41.48
N ILE A 47 -5.39 1.46 41.90
CA ILE A 47 -5.75 0.14 42.43
C ILE A 47 -5.63 -0.93 41.34
N SER A 48 -6.09 -0.63 40.12
CA SER A 48 -6.04 -1.56 38.99
C SER A 48 -4.59 -1.86 38.58
N LEU A 49 -3.74 -0.83 38.51
CA LEU A 49 -2.31 -1.00 38.22
C LEU A 49 -1.60 -1.80 39.31
N ALA A 50 -1.90 -1.55 40.59
CA ALA A 50 -1.34 -2.34 41.69
C ALA A 50 -1.75 -3.82 41.61
N ALA A 51 -3.01 -4.10 41.27
CA ALA A 51 -3.50 -5.47 41.09
C ALA A 51 -2.82 -6.17 39.92
N ILE A 52 -2.69 -5.50 38.77
CA ILE A 52 -2.01 -6.05 37.58
C ILE A 52 -0.53 -6.35 37.90
N SER A 53 0.18 -5.44 38.54
CA SER A 53 1.59 -5.65 38.93
C SER A 53 1.76 -6.82 39.91
N LEU A 54 0.85 -6.96 40.89
CA LEU A 54 0.90 -8.10 41.82
C LEU A 54 0.65 -9.44 41.09
N THR A 55 -0.26 -9.45 40.13
CA THR A 55 -0.60 -10.64 39.35
C THR A 55 0.54 -11.04 38.42
N GLY A 56 1.18 -10.06 37.76
CA GLY A 56 2.36 -10.28 36.91
C GLY A 56 3.56 -10.81 37.70
N PHE A 57 3.79 -10.30 38.91
CA PHE A 57 4.89 -10.79 39.77
C PHE A 57 4.68 -12.26 40.20
N LEU A 58 3.44 -12.65 40.50
CA LEU A 58 3.11 -14.04 40.85
C LEU A 58 3.25 -14.99 39.65
N PHE A 59 2.90 -14.55 38.44
CA PHE A 59 3.07 -15.36 37.21
C PHE A 59 4.53 -15.53 36.81
N LEU A 60 5.37 -14.51 36.97
CA LEU A 60 6.80 -14.62 36.65
C LEU A 60 7.56 -15.49 37.67
N SER A 61 7.17 -15.46 38.94
CA SER A 61 7.78 -16.30 39.98
C SER A 61 7.50 -17.81 39.84
N SER A 62 6.44 -18.19 39.09
CA SER A 62 6.06 -19.60 38.91
C SER A 62 6.63 -20.23 37.63
N TRP A 63 7.21 -19.44 36.72
CA TRP A 63 7.72 -19.93 35.44
C TRP A 63 9.23 -20.24 35.43
N ASP A 64 9.97 -19.85 36.47
CA ASP A 64 11.44 -19.95 36.48
C ASP A 64 12.00 -21.31 36.97
N THR A 65 11.19 -22.37 36.92
CA THR A 65 11.68 -23.73 37.14
C THR A 65 11.22 -24.64 36.02
N GLN A 66 12.20 -25.25 35.34
CA GLN A 66 12.09 -26.36 34.37
C GLN A 66 11.98 -25.99 32.88
N ILE A 67 13.11 -25.62 32.23
CA ILE A 67 13.47 -26.19 30.92
C ILE A 67 15.02 -26.27 30.79
N PRO A 68 15.65 -27.46 30.90
CA PRO A 68 17.04 -27.65 30.50
C PRO A 68 17.11 -27.83 28.98
N TRP A 69 17.66 -26.84 28.27
CA TRP A 69 17.96 -26.95 26.84
C TRP A 69 19.23 -27.79 26.64
N THR A 70 19.06 -29.07 26.31
CA THR A 70 20.12 -29.90 25.73
C THR A 70 20.03 -29.83 24.22
N ARG A 71 21.07 -29.29 23.56
CA ARG A 71 21.20 -29.33 22.10
C ARG A 71 21.82 -30.68 21.69
N PRO A 72 21.29 -31.38 20.68
CA PRO A 72 21.97 -32.53 20.11
C PRO A 72 23.13 -32.04 19.24
N VAL A 73 24.34 -32.47 19.59
CA VAL A 73 25.56 -32.35 18.77
C VAL A 73 25.45 -33.40 17.67
N LEU A 74 25.44 -32.94 16.41
CA LEU A 74 25.50 -33.83 15.25
C LEU A 74 26.97 -34.17 15.00
N GLU A 75 27.36 -35.41 15.30
CA GLU A 75 28.68 -35.97 14.97
C GLU A 75 28.76 -36.24 13.46
N HIS A 76 29.76 -35.66 12.79
CA HIS A 76 30.18 -36.06 11.45
C HIS A 76 31.35 -37.04 11.53
N PRO A 77 31.30 -38.20 10.84
CA PRO A 77 32.41 -39.13 10.82
C PRO A 77 33.55 -38.66 9.92
N SER A 78 34.76 -38.83 10.42
CA SER A 78 36.03 -38.47 9.78
C SER A 78 36.49 -39.47 8.72
N THR A 79 37.17 -38.90 7.71
CA THR A 79 38.39 -39.37 7.04
C THR A 79 38.40 -40.67 6.24
N VAL A 80 38.62 -40.52 4.92
CA VAL A 80 39.56 -41.35 4.15
C VAL A 80 40.47 -40.39 3.38
N GLY A 81 41.78 -40.47 3.62
CA GLY A 81 42.78 -39.71 2.89
C GLY A 81 43.21 -40.41 1.60
N LEU A 82 43.68 -39.65 0.63
CA LEU A 82 44.84 -40.02 -0.19
C LEU A 82 45.42 -38.81 -0.94
N ASP A 83 46.75 -38.77 -0.89
CA ASP A 83 47.75 -38.24 -1.82
C ASP A 83 47.79 -36.77 -2.28
N THR A 84 48.82 -36.14 -1.73
CA THR A 84 49.66 -35.07 -2.27
C THR A 84 50.03 -35.25 -3.76
N SER A 85 49.62 -34.30 -4.60
CA SER A 85 50.51 -33.75 -5.62
C SER A 85 50.25 -32.24 -5.77
N VAL A 86 51.33 -31.48 -5.57
CA VAL A 86 51.35 -30.01 -5.55
C VAL A 86 51.33 -29.52 -6.99
N HIS A 87 50.18 -29.04 -7.44
CA HIS A 87 50.08 -28.05 -8.51
C HIS A 87 49.41 -26.81 -7.94
N ASN A 88 50.21 -25.75 -7.74
CA ASN A 88 49.72 -24.39 -7.49
C ASN A 88 48.96 -23.90 -8.73
N ILE A 89 47.70 -24.31 -8.85
CA ILE A 89 46.70 -23.62 -9.65
C ILE A 89 46.03 -22.68 -8.66
N SER A 90 46.29 -21.39 -8.81
CA SER A 90 45.48 -20.34 -8.18
C SER A 90 44.07 -20.47 -8.75
N THR A 91 43.24 -21.29 -8.12
CA THR A 91 41.80 -21.31 -8.32
C THR A 91 41.22 -20.20 -7.46
N GLU A 92 41.37 -18.95 -7.89
CA GLU A 92 40.37 -17.97 -7.51
C GLU A 92 39.02 -18.53 -8.00
N PRO A 93 38.04 -18.73 -7.10
CA PRO A 93 36.72 -19.15 -7.54
C PRO A 93 36.24 -18.15 -8.59
N PRO A 94 35.67 -18.61 -9.72
CA PRO A 94 35.23 -17.72 -10.78
C PRO A 94 34.36 -16.63 -10.13
N HIS A 95 34.79 -15.37 -10.26
CA HIS A 95 34.02 -14.23 -9.81
C HIS A 95 32.63 -14.36 -10.44
N LYS A 96 31.67 -14.80 -9.64
CA LYS A 96 30.30 -14.95 -10.08
C LYS A 96 29.82 -13.53 -10.33
N GLU A 97 29.76 -13.15 -11.60
CA GLU A 97 29.23 -11.86 -12.03
C GLU A 97 27.88 -11.68 -11.33
N LEU A 98 27.80 -10.65 -10.49
CA LEU A 98 26.57 -10.36 -9.75
C LEU A 98 25.50 -10.05 -10.77
N ASP A 99 24.30 -10.62 -10.57
CA ASP A 99 23.14 -10.23 -11.37
C ASP A 99 22.96 -8.70 -11.23
N PRO A 100 22.95 -7.93 -12.34
CA PRO A 100 22.77 -6.47 -12.28
C PRO A 100 21.47 -6.04 -11.60
N LEU A 101 20.52 -6.96 -11.43
CA LEU A 101 19.24 -6.73 -10.75
C LEU A 101 19.27 -7.13 -9.26
N ASP A 102 20.33 -7.78 -8.80
CA ASP A 102 20.53 -8.11 -7.39
C ASP A 102 20.70 -6.82 -6.56
N PRO A 103 20.16 -6.75 -5.33
CA PRO A 103 20.37 -5.60 -4.46
C PRO A 103 21.82 -5.19 -4.30
N LEU A 104 22.75 -6.16 -4.23
CA LEU A 104 24.18 -5.93 -4.07
C LEU A 104 24.83 -5.31 -5.31
N ALA A 105 24.17 -5.32 -6.47
CA ALA A 105 24.61 -4.52 -7.61
C ALA A 105 24.43 -3.01 -7.34
N SER A 106 23.46 -2.65 -6.50
CA SER A 106 23.10 -1.27 -6.17
C SER A 106 23.46 -0.86 -4.75
N LEU A 107 24.07 -1.72 -3.93
CA LEU A 107 24.43 -1.46 -2.53
C LEU A 107 25.88 -1.89 -2.25
N LEU A 108 26.45 -1.42 -1.15
CA LEU A 108 27.81 -1.79 -0.73
C LEU A 108 27.85 -3.14 0.00
N GLY A 109 26.74 -3.57 0.59
CA GLY A 109 26.66 -4.81 1.35
C GLY A 109 25.30 -5.03 2.04
N PRO A 110 25.28 -5.77 3.16
CA PRO A 110 24.08 -5.95 3.98
C PRO A 110 23.65 -4.63 4.64
N PRO A 111 22.40 -4.56 5.17
CA PRO A 111 21.89 -3.37 5.84
C PRO A 111 22.81 -2.90 6.97
N THR A 112 23.00 -1.58 7.06
CA THR A 112 23.88 -0.93 8.03
C THR A 112 23.08 -0.12 9.05
N ALA A 113 23.73 0.29 10.14
CA ALA A 113 23.09 1.16 11.14
C ALA A 113 22.67 2.51 10.53
N LYS A 114 23.44 3.03 9.57
CA LYS A 114 23.17 4.26 8.84
C LYS A 114 22.96 3.98 7.36
N PHE A 115 21.87 4.46 6.76
CA PHE A 115 21.52 4.13 5.38
C PHE A 115 22.62 4.54 4.40
N ARG A 116 23.27 5.69 4.64
CA ARG A 116 24.33 6.22 3.76
C ARG A 116 25.53 5.30 3.67
N ASP A 117 25.84 4.54 4.72
CA ASP A 117 26.99 3.64 4.76
C ASP A 117 26.81 2.45 3.81
N ASN A 118 25.58 2.16 3.36
CA ASN A 118 25.29 1.07 2.43
C ASN A 118 25.03 1.53 0.99
N LEU A 119 24.87 2.84 0.76
CA LEU A 119 24.63 3.37 -0.58
C LEU A 119 25.94 3.45 -1.38
N ARG A 120 25.86 3.09 -2.65
CA ARG A 120 26.97 3.29 -3.58
C ARG A 120 27.08 4.77 -3.98
N PRO A 121 28.29 5.35 -4.00
CA PRO A 121 28.48 6.76 -4.33
C PRO A 121 28.26 7.09 -5.82
N ASP A 122 28.33 6.08 -6.70
CA ASP A 122 28.15 6.21 -8.15
C ASP A 122 26.71 5.97 -8.62
N ILE A 123 25.78 5.71 -7.70
CA ILE A 123 24.37 5.44 -7.98
C ILE A 123 23.51 6.47 -7.27
N GLN A 124 22.47 6.94 -7.94
CA GLN A 124 21.45 7.82 -7.35
C GLN A 124 20.20 7.03 -6.99
N TYR A 125 19.56 7.41 -5.89
CA TYR A 125 18.41 6.73 -5.30
C TYR A 125 17.21 7.66 -5.20
N LEU A 126 16.03 7.05 -5.09
CA LEU A 126 14.77 7.75 -4.88
C LEU A 126 13.88 7.01 -3.88
N SER A 127 13.29 7.72 -2.92
CA SER A 127 12.29 7.21 -1.99
C SER A 127 11.07 8.15 -1.89
N SER A 128 9.97 7.69 -1.30
CA SER A 128 8.80 8.50 -0.96
C SER A 128 8.11 7.90 0.25
N TRP A 129 7.35 8.69 1.00
CA TRP A 129 6.73 8.22 2.24
C TRP A 129 5.23 7.94 2.07
N PRO A 130 4.73 6.72 2.35
CA PRO A 130 3.31 6.43 2.29
C PRO A 130 2.59 7.08 3.48
N ASP A 131 1.36 7.53 3.26
CA ASP A 131 0.49 8.05 4.33
C ASP A 131 -0.96 8.12 3.86
N SER A 132 -1.50 7.00 3.38
CA SER A 132 -2.90 6.92 2.98
C SER A 132 -3.43 5.50 3.20
N GLY A 133 -4.56 5.17 2.59
CA GLY A 133 -5.04 3.79 2.56
C GLY A 133 -4.10 2.87 1.79
N TRP A 134 -4.07 1.58 2.16
CA TRP A 134 -3.11 0.63 1.59
C TRP A 134 -3.07 0.63 0.04
N THR A 135 -4.22 0.68 -0.64
CA THR A 135 -4.26 0.74 -2.12
C THR A 135 -3.82 2.08 -2.69
N ASN A 136 -4.04 3.18 -1.96
CA ASN A 136 -3.50 4.49 -2.32
C ASN A 136 -1.97 4.49 -2.18
N ASP A 137 -1.43 3.86 -1.13
CA ASP A 137 0.01 3.67 -0.96
C ASP A 137 0.59 2.78 -2.06
N VAL A 138 -0.12 1.73 -2.50
CA VAL A 138 0.29 0.94 -3.68
C VAL A 138 0.41 1.81 -4.92
N ILE A 139 -0.55 2.71 -5.17
CA ILE A 139 -0.49 3.66 -6.31
C ILE A 139 0.65 4.67 -6.11
N ALA A 140 0.84 5.20 -4.91
CA ALA A 140 1.97 6.08 -4.61
C ALA A 140 3.31 5.39 -4.88
N TYR A 141 3.41 4.09 -4.55
CA TYR A 141 4.60 3.28 -4.81
C TYR A 141 4.86 3.09 -6.29
N ILE A 142 3.81 2.76 -7.04
CA ILE A 142 3.86 2.68 -8.50
C ILE A 142 4.34 4.00 -9.11
N ASN A 143 3.81 5.12 -8.63
CA ASN A 143 4.13 6.45 -9.13
C ASN A 143 5.59 6.81 -8.83
N PHE A 144 6.09 6.61 -7.61
CA PHE A 144 7.48 6.97 -7.32
C PHE A 144 8.48 6.01 -7.98
N ILE A 145 8.17 4.71 -8.13
CA ILE A 145 9.01 3.79 -8.90
C ILE A 145 9.09 4.28 -10.35
N TYR A 146 7.98 4.69 -10.96
CA TYR A 146 7.98 5.28 -12.29
C TYR A 146 8.81 6.57 -12.36
N LEU A 147 8.70 7.45 -11.35
CA LEU A 147 9.54 8.65 -11.26
C LEU A 147 11.03 8.31 -11.18
N ALA A 148 11.39 7.27 -10.41
CA ALA A 148 12.77 6.79 -10.32
C ALA A 148 13.28 6.30 -11.68
N LEU A 149 12.46 5.57 -12.43
CA LEU A 149 12.80 5.10 -13.78
C LEU A 149 13.08 6.25 -14.75
N ILE A 150 12.26 7.31 -14.76
CA ILE A 150 12.46 8.45 -15.69
C ILE A 150 13.52 9.45 -15.24
N THR A 151 14.07 9.27 -14.03
CA THR A 151 15.17 10.08 -13.48
C THR A 151 16.48 9.29 -13.35
N ASP A 152 16.52 8.08 -13.91
CA ASP A 152 17.67 7.15 -13.84
C ASP A 152 18.15 6.84 -12.41
N ARG A 153 17.21 6.76 -11.46
CA ARG A 153 17.46 6.45 -10.05
C ARG A 153 17.00 5.05 -9.68
N VAL A 154 17.64 4.46 -8.68
CA VAL A 154 17.21 3.20 -8.08
C VAL A 154 16.14 3.49 -7.01
N PRO A 155 14.88 3.01 -7.17
CA PRO A 155 13.85 3.21 -6.16
C PRO A 155 14.14 2.37 -4.91
N ILE A 156 13.97 2.97 -3.73
CA ILE A 156 14.02 2.30 -2.43
C ILE A 156 12.63 2.34 -1.80
N VAL A 157 11.94 1.21 -1.82
CA VAL A 157 10.54 1.09 -1.41
C VAL A 157 10.44 0.91 0.11
N PRO A 158 9.63 1.74 0.80
CA PRO A 158 9.40 1.57 2.23
C PRO A 158 8.34 0.51 2.54
N VAL A 159 8.21 0.20 3.83
CA VAL A 159 7.15 -0.64 4.38
C VAL A 159 5.77 0.03 4.22
N PHE A 160 4.72 -0.77 4.08
CA PHE A 160 3.35 -0.28 4.19
C PHE A 160 2.98 -0.04 5.65
N THR A 161 2.28 1.06 5.93
CA THR A 161 1.78 1.37 7.28
C THR A 161 0.30 1.05 7.41
N PRO A 162 -0.18 0.57 8.58
CA PRO A 162 -1.55 0.10 8.74
C PRO A 162 -2.53 1.23 9.08
N SER A 163 -2.69 2.19 8.17
CA SER A 163 -3.62 3.31 8.31
C SER A 163 -5.07 2.85 8.57
N HIS A 164 -5.55 1.86 7.80
CA HIS A 164 -6.94 1.37 7.84
C HIS A 164 -7.15 0.04 8.57
N ILE A 165 -6.07 -0.61 9.01
CA ILE A 165 -6.12 -1.93 9.68
C ILE A 165 -5.92 -1.79 11.20
N GLY A 166 -5.37 -0.66 11.64
CA GLY A 166 -5.25 -0.29 13.04
C GLY A 166 -3.84 0.12 13.42
N GLY A 167 -3.71 1.22 14.16
CA GLY A 167 -2.40 1.83 14.47
C GLY A 167 -1.43 0.95 15.27
N SER A 168 -1.93 -0.08 15.96
CA SER A 168 -1.15 -1.06 16.74
C SER A 168 -0.60 -2.21 15.89
N VAL A 169 -1.05 -2.36 14.65
CA VAL A 169 -0.54 -3.38 13.74
C VAL A 169 0.89 -2.97 13.32
N PRO A 170 1.85 -3.90 13.23
CA PRO A 170 3.17 -3.59 12.71
C PRO A 170 3.11 -3.29 11.19
N PRO A 171 4.04 -2.50 10.65
CA PRO A 171 4.21 -2.36 9.21
C PRO A 171 4.45 -3.71 8.51
N ILE A 172 4.18 -3.79 7.20
CA ILE A 172 4.51 -4.95 6.37
C ILE A 172 5.46 -4.54 5.24
N ALA A 173 6.49 -5.34 4.98
CA ALA A 173 7.44 -5.04 3.92
C ALA A 173 6.80 -5.17 2.53
N PHE A 174 7.31 -4.40 1.58
CA PHE A 174 6.80 -4.39 0.21
C PHE A 174 6.92 -5.79 -0.45
N GLY A 175 8.05 -6.46 -0.25
CA GLY A 175 8.34 -7.80 -0.76
C GLY A 175 7.62 -8.93 -0.04
N ASP A 176 7.04 -8.66 1.12
CA ASP A 176 6.14 -9.62 1.76
C ASP A 176 4.78 -9.64 1.05
N VAL A 177 4.39 -8.52 0.41
CA VAL A 177 3.15 -8.36 -0.36
C VAL A 177 3.34 -8.71 -1.85
N PHE A 178 4.42 -8.23 -2.47
CA PHE A 178 4.69 -8.37 -3.89
C PHE A 178 5.96 -9.18 -4.18
N ASP A 179 6.01 -9.83 -5.34
CA ASP A 179 7.18 -10.57 -5.80
C ASP A 179 8.24 -9.60 -6.37
N VAL A 180 9.09 -9.08 -5.49
CA VAL A 180 10.15 -8.12 -5.84
C VAL A 180 11.18 -8.70 -6.82
N PRO A 181 11.68 -9.95 -6.66
CA PRO A 181 12.53 -10.57 -7.67
C PRO A 181 11.91 -10.59 -9.07
N ARG A 182 10.62 -10.96 -9.17
CA ARG A 182 9.89 -10.91 -10.46
C ARG A 182 9.73 -9.50 -10.97
N LEU A 183 9.43 -8.53 -10.10
CA LEU A 183 9.32 -7.12 -10.47
C LEU A 183 10.63 -6.60 -11.08
N ARG A 184 11.77 -6.80 -10.40
CA ARG A 184 13.11 -6.41 -10.90
C ARG A 184 13.38 -6.98 -12.28
N LYS A 185 13.11 -8.28 -12.47
CA LYS A 185 13.29 -8.98 -13.74
C LYS A 185 12.41 -8.41 -14.87
N LEU A 186 11.15 -8.12 -14.58
CA LEU A 186 10.21 -7.61 -15.58
C LEU A 186 10.43 -6.14 -15.91
N LEU A 187 10.94 -5.35 -14.97
CA LEU A 187 11.37 -3.97 -15.20
C LEU A 187 12.73 -3.90 -15.91
N GLY A 188 13.59 -4.91 -15.75
CA GLY A 188 14.98 -4.86 -16.18
C GLY A 188 15.80 -3.81 -15.41
N LYS A 189 15.38 -3.49 -14.18
CA LYS A 189 15.99 -2.47 -13.31
C LYS A 189 15.97 -2.94 -11.85
N PRO A 190 16.96 -2.53 -11.04
CA PRO A 190 16.93 -2.79 -9.61
C PRO A 190 15.77 -2.03 -8.95
N VAL A 191 15.20 -2.65 -7.92
CA VAL A 191 14.20 -2.06 -7.02
C VAL A 191 14.58 -2.53 -5.63
N LEU A 192 14.94 -1.61 -4.74
CA LEU A 192 15.37 -1.93 -3.40
C LEU A 192 14.23 -1.77 -2.40
N GLU A 193 14.36 -2.38 -1.24
CA GLU A 193 13.53 -2.13 -0.07
C GLU A 193 14.37 -1.48 1.04
N TRP A 194 13.77 -0.64 1.89
CA TRP A 194 14.50 -0.02 3.00
C TRP A 194 15.17 -1.03 3.95
N ARG A 195 14.56 -2.21 4.13
CA ARG A 195 15.14 -3.32 4.91
C ARG A 195 16.42 -3.91 4.33
N GLU A 196 16.71 -3.64 3.05
CA GLU A 196 17.96 -4.02 2.39
C GLU A 196 19.05 -2.95 2.59
N VAL A 197 18.67 -1.73 3.00
CA VAL A 197 19.55 -0.55 3.06
C VAL A 197 19.98 -0.24 4.49
N LYS A 198 19.02 -0.14 5.42
CA LYS A 198 19.24 0.23 6.82
C LYS A 198 18.69 -0.86 7.74
N ASP A 199 19.43 -1.21 8.78
CA ASP A 199 18.99 -2.17 9.80
C ASP A 199 17.76 -1.61 10.53
N GLU A 200 16.67 -2.38 10.50
CA GLU A 200 15.38 -2.05 11.12
C GLU A 200 15.49 -1.89 12.64
N ASN A 201 16.50 -2.49 13.27
CA ASN A 201 16.76 -2.36 14.70
C ASN A 201 17.72 -1.22 15.04
N SER A 202 18.26 -0.54 14.04
CA SER A 202 19.16 0.59 14.27
C SER A 202 18.43 1.72 14.98
N THR A 203 19.06 2.28 16.01
CA THR A 203 18.61 3.48 16.71
C THR A 203 19.29 4.76 16.20
N GLU A 204 20.20 4.63 15.23
CA GLU A 204 20.92 5.78 14.68
C GLU A 204 19.98 6.66 13.87
N VAL A 205 19.82 7.91 14.31
CA VAL A 205 19.01 8.91 13.61
C VAL A 205 19.85 9.60 12.54
N GLU A 206 19.33 9.65 11.32
CA GLU A 206 19.98 10.32 10.19
C GLU A 206 19.11 11.43 9.63
N GLU A 207 19.74 12.56 9.32
CA GLU A 207 19.06 13.69 8.71
C GLU A 207 18.99 13.53 7.19
N LEU A 208 17.87 13.91 6.60
CA LEU A 208 17.65 13.86 5.16
C LEU A 208 16.76 15.03 4.72
N GLY A 209 17.18 15.74 3.68
CA GLY A 209 16.32 16.73 3.03
C GLY A 209 15.41 16.07 2.00
N CYS A 210 14.12 16.43 1.97
CA CYS A 210 13.15 15.97 0.97
C CYS A 210 12.35 17.13 0.38
N TRP A 211 11.70 16.89 -0.77
CA TRP A 211 10.69 17.79 -1.33
C TRP A 211 9.32 17.55 -0.69
N SER A 212 8.58 18.63 -0.44
CA SER A 212 7.18 18.62 -0.03
C SER A 212 6.29 18.94 -1.24
N ILE A 213 5.65 17.91 -1.79
CA ILE A 213 4.62 18.02 -2.83
C ILE A 213 3.33 18.49 -2.20
N TRP A 214 2.99 17.95 -1.02
CA TRP A 214 1.71 18.17 -0.36
C TRP A 214 1.46 19.64 -0.04
N GLU A 215 2.45 20.33 0.54
CA GLU A 215 2.35 21.76 0.89
C GLU A 215 2.15 22.67 -0.32
N THR A 216 2.48 22.18 -1.51
CA THR A 216 2.21 22.88 -2.77
C THR A 216 0.90 22.45 -3.37
N ALA A 217 0.62 21.16 -3.46
CA ALA A 217 -0.50 20.65 -4.25
C ALA A 217 -1.83 20.68 -3.47
N GLN A 218 -1.79 20.47 -2.15
CA GLN A 218 -2.99 20.45 -1.33
C GLN A 218 -3.42 21.86 -0.94
N MET A 219 -4.69 22.18 -1.17
CA MET A 219 -5.26 23.45 -0.75
C MET A 219 -5.13 23.62 0.77
N GLY A 220 -4.62 24.78 1.19
CA GLY A 220 -4.56 25.15 2.61
C GLY A 220 -3.54 24.35 3.44
N ALA A 221 -2.75 23.47 2.82
CA ALA A 221 -1.66 22.80 3.50
C ALA A 221 -0.52 23.79 3.76
N GLU A 222 -0.20 24.00 5.03
CA GLU A 222 0.92 24.84 5.49
C GLU A 222 2.16 24.00 5.86
N SER A 223 2.06 22.68 5.72
CA SER A 223 3.12 21.74 6.09
C SER A 223 3.15 20.53 5.15
N PRO A 224 4.29 19.81 5.10
CA PRO A 224 4.41 18.54 4.38
C PRO A 224 3.43 17.49 4.88
N ARG A 225 3.11 16.50 4.03
CA ARG A 225 2.30 15.37 4.49
C ARG A 225 3.08 14.57 5.53
N GLY A 226 2.43 14.29 6.66
CA GLY A 226 2.99 13.42 7.68
C GLY A 226 3.17 11.99 7.15
N SER A 227 4.11 11.24 7.72
CA SER A 227 4.18 9.79 7.53
C SER A 227 4.83 9.17 8.74
N ARG A 228 4.42 7.95 9.10
CA ARG A 228 5.07 7.18 10.17
C ARG A 228 6.39 6.56 9.72
N VAL A 229 6.59 6.38 8.41
CA VAL A 229 7.73 5.64 7.86
C VAL A 229 9.09 6.28 8.21
N PRO A 230 9.30 7.60 8.07
CA PRO A 230 10.57 8.21 8.48
C PRO A 230 10.91 7.92 9.94
N GLY A 231 9.93 7.99 10.85
CA GLY A 231 10.13 7.66 12.26
C GLY A 231 10.48 6.19 12.51
N LEU A 232 9.88 5.26 11.75
CA LEU A 232 10.21 3.83 11.82
C LEU A 232 11.64 3.54 11.34
N LEU A 233 12.12 4.33 10.37
CA LEU A 233 13.47 4.23 9.81
C LEU A 233 14.49 5.12 10.53
N HIS A 234 14.12 5.77 11.64
CA HIS A 234 14.98 6.74 12.34
C HIS A 234 15.56 7.80 11.38
N LEU A 235 14.73 8.34 10.50
CA LEU A 235 15.07 9.44 9.61
C LEU A 235 14.45 10.74 10.12
N ASP A 236 15.30 11.75 10.31
CA ASP A 236 14.91 13.10 10.71
C ASP A 236 14.82 14.00 9.47
N ILE A 237 13.61 14.12 8.92
CA ILE A 237 13.40 14.73 7.61
C ILE A 237 13.23 16.24 7.70
N SER A 238 14.00 16.98 6.92
CA SER A 238 13.78 18.39 6.61
C SER A 238 13.09 18.51 5.25
N TYR A 239 12.00 19.26 5.16
CA TYR A 239 11.23 19.37 3.92
C TYR A 239 11.38 20.74 3.28
N THR A 240 11.55 20.77 1.96
CA THR A 240 11.52 22.00 1.16
C THR A 240 10.26 22.01 0.32
N LYS A 241 9.46 23.08 0.42
CA LYS A 241 8.26 23.26 -0.41
C LYS A 241 8.62 23.26 -1.90
N THR A 242 7.88 22.50 -2.69
CA THR A 242 8.06 22.49 -4.16
C THR A 242 7.48 23.75 -4.81
N PRO A 243 7.94 24.15 -6.01
CA PRO A 243 7.36 25.32 -6.70
C PRO A 243 5.95 25.09 -7.22
N GLU A 244 5.13 26.16 -7.31
CA GLU A 244 3.73 26.08 -7.80
C GLU A 244 3.56 25.48 -9.21
N TRP A 245 4.58 25.56 -10.07
CA TRP A 245 4.53 25.01 -11.43
C TRP A 245 4.50 23.47 -11.49
N ILE A 246 4.63 22.78 -10.35
CA ILE A 246 4.44 21.31 -10.32
C ILE A 246 2.97 20.90 -10.43
N ARG A 247 2.03 21.80 -10.10
CA ARG A 247 0.58 21.51 -10.15
C ARG A 247 0.16 21.25 -11.59
N HIS A 248 -0.73 20.27 -11.76
CA HIS A 248 -1.33 19.99 -13.06
C HIS A 248 -2.23 21.15 -13.51
N ASN A 249 -3.15 21.58 -12.65
CA ASN A 249 -4.09 22.66 -12.93
C ASN A 249 -3.96 23.77 -11.86
N PRO A 250 -2.97 24.68 -11.96
CA PRO A 250 -2.75 25.71 -10.93
C PRO A 250 -3.94 26.67 -10.75
N GLY A 251 -4.80 26.82 -11.76
CA GLY A 251 -6.04 27.61 -11.69
C GLY A 251 -7.22 26.90 -11.03
N VAL A 252 -7.10 25.60 -10.73
CA VAL A 252 -8.13 24.81 -10.05
C VAL A 252 -7.60 24.47 -8.67
N SER A 253 -7.96 25.30 -7.70
CA SER A 253 -7.41 25.25 -6.34
C SER A 253 -7.65 23.91 -5.63
N HIS A 254 -8.66 23.15 -6.07
CA HIS A 254 -9.07 21.87 -5.49
C HIS A 254 -8.47 20.62 -6.18
N ASP A 255 -7.59 20.78 -7.17
CA ASP A 255 -6.97 19.65 -7.85
C ASP A 255 -5.60 19.33 -7.20
N PRO A 256 -5.47 18.24 -6.41
CA PRO A 256 -4.22 17.90 -5.75
C PRO A 256 -3.18 17.29 -6.70
N HIS A 257 -3.49 17.16 -8.00
CA HIS A 257 -2.62 16.47 -8.94
C HIS A 257 -1.40 17.30 -9.34
N THR A 258 -0.28 16.61 -9.44
CA THR A 258 1.00 17.14 -9.90
C THR A 258 1.53 16.34 -11.09
N LEU A 259 2.54 16.89 -11.78
CA LEU A 259 3.03 16.35 -13.04
C LEU A 259 4.38 15.62 -12.87
N PHE A 260 4.49 14.41 -13.42
CA PHE A 260 5.73 13.61 -13.37
C PHE A 260 6.95 14.38 -13.88
N TRP A 261 6.86 14.99 -15.06
CA TRP A 261 7.98 15.71 -15.64
C TRP A 261 8.33 16.98 -14.87
N SER A 262 7.35 17.59 -14.20
CA SER A 262 7.63 18.70 -13.30
C SER A 262 8.40 18.23 -12.06
N LEU A 263 8.00 17.12 -11.44
CA LEU A 263 8.73 16.55 -10.31
C LEU A 263 10.13 16.06 -10.73
N ALA A 264 10.25 15.39 -11.89
CA ALA A 264 11.51 14.90 -12.42
C ALA A 264 12.53 16.03 -12.61
N ARG A 265 12.11 17.22 -13.05
CA ARG A 265 12.99 18.38 -13.15
C ARG A 265 13.67 18.73 -11.82
N LEU A 266 12.98 18.56 -10.69
CA LEU A 266 13.54 18.81 -9.36
C LEU A 266 14.62 17.79 -8.94
N SER A 267 14.80 16.71 -9.70
CA SER A 267 15.87 15.73 -9.48
C SER A 267 17.21 16.13 -10.12
N PHE A 268 17.22 17.15 -10.99
CA PHE A 268 18.40 17.59 -11.73
C PHE A 268 18.98 18.90 -11.14
N PRO A 269 20.32 19.06 -11.11
CA PRO A 269 20.97 20.15 -10.37
C PRO A 269 20.50 21.56 -10.70
N GLU A 270 20.33 21.89 -11.99
CA GLU A 270 19.95 23.23 -12.45
C GLU A 270 18.57 23.64 -11.93
N SER A 271 17.52 22.88 -12.30
CA SER A 271 16.15 23.16 -11.87
C SER A 271 15.97 23.02 -10.36
N ARG A 272 16.70 22.11 -9.69
CA ARG A 272 16.71 22.02 -8.23
C ARG A 272 17.24 23.31 -7.61
N GLN A 273 18.42 23.78 -8.02
CA GLN A 273 19.05 24.96 -7.45
C GLN A 273 18.20 26.23 -7.64
N GLU A 274 17.55 26.37 -8.80
CA GLU A 274 16.63 27.49 -9.08
C GLU A 274 15.35 27.47 -8.22
N SER A 275 14.97 26.29 -7.74
CA SER A 275 13.71 26.06 -7.02
C SER A 275 13.88 26.03 -5.50
N LEU A 276 15.11 26.12 -4.98
CA LEU A 276 15.35 26.04 -3.54
C LEU A 276 14.76 27.26 -2.82
N VAL A 277 13.96 26.95 -1.80
CA VAL A 277 13.49 27.89 -0.78
C VAL A 277 13.99 27.40 0.59
N PRO A 278 13.95 28.24 1.65
CA PRO A 278 14.32 27.78 2.98
C PRO A 278 13.55 26.52 3.40
N PRO A 279 14.23 25.41 3.76
CA PRO A 279 13.58 24.19 4.23
C PRO A 279 12.98 24.35 5.63
N HIS A 280 11.88 23.65 5.88
CA HIS A 280 11.36 23.42 7.23
C HIS A 280 12.41 22.68 8.07
N PRO A 281 12.69 23.10 9.32
CA PRO A 281 13.60 22.38 10.19
C PRO A 281 13.06 20.99 10.50
N SER A 282 13.95 20.00 10.55
CA SER A 282 13.62 18.62 10.90
C SER A 282 13.12 18.52 12.35
N PRO A 283 12.19 17.61 12.67
CA PRO A 283 11.54 17.58 13.98
C PRO A 283 12.49 17.29 15.16
N LEU A 284 13.52 16.46 14.99
CA LEU A 284 14.37 16.03 16.11
C LEU A 284 15.60 16.93 16.29
N HIS A 285 16.43 17.06 15.27
CA HIS A 285 17.69 17.81 15.32
C HIS A 285 17.53 19.28 14.92
N GLN A 286 16.36 19.69 14.41
CA GLN A 286 16.12 21.05 13.90
C GLN A 286 17.05 21.42 12.74
N ALA A 287 17.45 20.42 11.95
CA ALA A 287 18.29 20.60 10.77
C ALA A 287 17.44 21.13 9.60
N SER A 288 17.89 22.18 8.93
CA SER A 288 17.29 22.68 7.69
C SER A 288 18.16 22.26 6.51
N LEU A 289 17.80 21.16 5.86
CA LEU A 289 18.56 20.57 4.76
C LEU A 289 17.82 20.74 3.43
N PRO A 290 18.50 21.17 2.35
CA PRO A 290 17.90 21.11 1.02
C PRO A 290 17.66 19.65 0.61
N PRO A 291 16.73 19.37 -0.32
CA PRO A 291 16.36 18.02 -0.72
C PRO A 291 17.57 17.25 -1.25
N ASP A 292 17.91 16.07 -0.75
CA ASP A 292 19.19 15.42 -1.04
C ASP A 292 19.36 15.00 -2.51
N GLU A 293 20.58 15.12 -3.06
CA GLU A 293 20.86 14.75 -4.47
C GLU A 293 21.09 13.25 -4.66
N HIS A 294 21.68 12.59 -3.68
CA HIS A 294 22.05 11.19 -3.71
C HIS A 294 20.85 10.30 -3.38
N MET A 295 20.10 10.68 -2.34
CA MET A 295 18.83 10.08 -1.90
C MET A 295 17.68 11.08 -2.10
N LEU A 296 17.17 11.19 -3.32
CA LEU A 296 16.03 12.06 -3.59
C LEU A 296 14.78 11.52 -2.89
N CYS A 297 14.00 12.40 -2.27
CA CYS A 297 12.74 11.99 -1.65
C CYS A 297 11.63 13.03 -1.77
N TYR A 298 10.41 12.52 -1.78
CA TYR A 298 9.16 13.30 -1.78
C TYR A 298 8.25 12.83 -0.65
N ASP A 299 7.42 13.73 -0.12
CA ASP A 299 6.50 13.41 0.97
C ASP A 299 5.32 12.53 0.52
N PHE A 300 4.64 12.83 -0.59
CA PHE A 300 3.43 12.11 -0.99
C PHE A 300 3.24 12.03 -2.52
N MET A 301 3.20 10.81 -3.05
CA MET A 301 3.23 10.52 -4.50
C MET A 301 1.94 9.94 -5.08
N TYR A 302 0.82 9.96 -4.33
CA TYR A 302 -0.44 9.38 -4.80
C TYR A 302 -1.07 10.18 -5.96
N TYR A 303 -1.11 11.52 -5.86
CA TYR A 303 -1.72 12.42 -6.84
C TYR A 303 -0.72 12.88 -7.92
N VAL A 304 -0.12 11.94 -8.65
CA VAL A 304 0.85 12.26 -9.72
C VAL A 304 0.39 11.65 -11.04
N GLY A 305 0.35 12.48 -12.09
CA GLY A 305 -0.02 12.08 -13.45
C GLY A 305 0.94 12.64 -14.49
N VAL A 306 0.89 12.14 -15.73
CA VAL A 306 1.69 12.71 -16.84
C VAL A 306 0.96 13.88 -17.48
N GLN A 307 -0.33 13.73 -17.78
CA GLN A 307 -1.08 14.76 -18.50
C GLN A 307 -2.40 15.16 -17.84
N GLN A 308 -3.01 14.28 -17.03
CA GLN A 308 -4.34 14.54 -16.46
C GLN A 308 -4.52 13.96 -15.06
N SER A 309 -5.49 14.48 -14.32
CA SER A 309 -5.92 13.92 -13.04
C SER A 309 -6.47 12.50 -13.22
N TRP A 310 -6.29 11.64 -12.22
CA TRP A 310 -6.78 10.26 -12.20
C TRP A 310 -6.34 9.43 -13.43
N GLU A 311 -5.16 9.74 -13.98
CA GLU A 311 -4.62 9.07 -15.16
C GLU A 311 -4.37 7.57 -14.93
N PHE A 312 -4.10 7.15 -13.70
CA PHE A 312 -3.93 5.75 -13.30
C PHE A 312 -5.10 4.86 -13.75
N ASP A 313 -6.31 5.41 -13.77
CA ASP A 313 -7.53 4.72 -14.16
C ASP A 313 -7.63 4.50 -15.67
N LYS A 314 -6.65 4.93 -16.48
CA LYS A 314 -6.64 4.86 -17.95
C LYS A 314 -5.65 3.81 -18.46
N ASP A 315 -5.96 3.20 -19.60
CA ASP A 315 -5.21 2.07 -20.17
C ASP A 315 -3.86 2.52 -20.75
N TYR A 316 -3.77 3.80 -21.09
CA TYR A 316 -2.54 4.48 -21.47
C TYR A 316 -1.73 4.98 -20.28
N SER A 317 -2.17 4.79 -19.02
CA SER A 317 -1.42 5.22 -17.84
C SER A 317 0.03 4.70 -17.91
N PRO A 318 1.03 5.58 -17.93
CA PRO A 318 2.42 5.15 -18.04
C PRO A 318 2.86 4.42 -16.76
N THR A 319 2.37 4.83 -15.60
CA THR A 319 2.70 4.17 -14.33
C THR A 319 2.09 2.76 -14.27
N TRP A 320 0.89 2.55 -14.84
CA TRP A 320 0.35 1.21 -15.03
C TRP A 320 1.23 0.37 -15.99
N ARG A 321 1.50 0.92 -17.18
CA ARG A 321 2.17 0.23 -18.28
C ARG A 321 3.65 -0.05 -18.04
N HIS A 322 4.32 0.76 -17.23
CA HIS A 322 5.75 0.62 -17.01
C HIS A 322 6.09 0.05 -15.63
N VAL A 323 5.15 0.04 -14.68
CA VAL A 323 5.40 -0.45 -13.32
C VAL A 323 4.30 -1.38 -12.83
N ALA A 324 3.07 -0.89 -12.66
CA ALA A 324 2.03 -1.60 -11.90
C ALA A 324 1.71 -2.98 -12.47
N GLN A 325 1.70 -3.13 -13.80
CA GLN A 325 1.41 -4.41 -14.44
C GLN A 325 2.42 -5.51 -14.10
N TYR A 326 3.63 -5.14 -13.64
CA TYR A 326 4.70 -6.06 -13.26
C TYR A 326 4.74 -6.33 -11.75
N MET A 327 3.96 -5.60 -10.94
CA MET A 327 3.82 -5.82 -9.50
C MET A 327 2.87 -6.98 -9.22
N HIS A 328 3.37 -8.19 -9.48
CA HIS A 328 2.69 -9.44 -9.16
C HIS A 328 2.74 -9.72 -7.66
N TRP A 329 1.71 -10.40 -7.17
CA TRP A 329 1.63 -10.83 -5.78
C TRP A 329 2.78 -11.75 -5.41
N ASN A 330 3.21 -11.68 -4.15
CA ASN A 330 4.07 -12.70 -3.59
C ASN A 330 3.38 -14.07 -3.77
N PRO A 331 4.06 -15.12 -4.25
CA PRO A 331 3.45 -16.43 -4.52
C PRO A 331 2.69 -17.04 -3.33
N ARG A 332 3.06 -16.67 -2.09
CA ARG A 332 2.33 -17.06 -0.90
C ARG A 332 0.89 -16.53 -0.89
N PHE A 333 0.68 -15.27 -1.29
CA PHE A 333 -0.67 -14.68 -1.37
C PHE A 333 -1.49 -15.28 -2.50
N GLU A 334 -0.87 -15.60 -3.63
CA GLU A 334 -1.56 -16.33 -4.71
C GLU A 334 -2.07 -17.68 -4.21
N LYS A 335 -1.21 -18.45 -3.54
CA LYS A 335 -1.60 -19.72 -2.93
C LYS A 335 -2.70 -19.56 -1.88
N LEU A 336 -2.61 -18.55 -1.00
CA LEU A 336 -3.65 -18.30 0.00
C LEU A 336 -4.98 -17.92 -0.66
N ALA A 337 -4.98 -17.07 -1.69
CA ALA A 337 -6.18 -16.72 -2.42
C ALA A 337 -6.84 -17.97 -3.04
N ASP A 338 -6.06 -18.82 -3.70
CA ASP A 338 -6.54 -20.08 -4.27
C ASP A 338 -7.18 -20.98 -3.19
N GLN A 339 -6.55 -21.11 -2.01
CA GLN A 339 -7.09 -21.87 -0.88
C GLN A 339 -8.41 -21.31 -0.36
N TYR A 340 -8.52 -19.99 -0.23
CA TYR A 340 -9.74 -19.33 0.28
C TYR A 340 -10.89 -19.41 -0.72
N VAL A 341 -10.61 -19.24 -2.01
CA VAL A 341 -11.61 -19.43 -3.08
C VAL A 341 -12.08 -20.89 -3.09
N ASN A 342 -11.16 -21.86 -3.06
CA ASN A 342 -11.52 -23.27 -3.05
C ASN A 342 -12.40 -23.63 -1.85
N ARG A 343 -12.04 -23.17 -0.64
CA ARG A 343 -12.85 -23.39 0.55
C ARG A 343 -14.24 -22.79 0.42
N ALA A 344 -14.35 -21.55 -0.09
CA ALA A 344 -15.63 -20.89 -0.33
C ALA A 344 -16.52 -21.65 -1.35
N LEU A 345 -15.89 -22.38 -2.27
CA LEU A 345 -16.55 -23.23 -3.26
C LEU A 345 -16.79 -24.68 -2.78
N GLY A 346 -16.35 -25.05 -1.57
CA GLY A 346 -16.46 -26.41 -1.05
C GLY A 346 -15.47 -27.41 -1.68
N LEU A 347 -14.39 -26.90 -2.27
CA LEU A 347 -13.30 -27.67 -2.87
C LEU A 347 -12.15 -27.89 -1.87
N SER A 348 -11.28 -28.86 -2.17
CA SER A 348 -10.06 -29.05 -1.38
C SER A 348 -9.07 -27.90 -1.59
N GLU A 349 -8.34 -27.52 -0.55
CA GLU A 349 -7.39 -26.40 -0.57
C GLU A 349 -6.28 -26.55 -1.62
N ASN A 350 -5.97 -27.78 -2.06
CA ASN A 350 -4.91 -28.05 -3.04
C ASN A 350 -5.45 -28.40 -4.44
N GLU A 351 -6.76 -28.37 -4.66
CA GLU A 351 -7.34 -28.57 -5.99
C GLU A 351 -7.12 -27.34 -6.88
N PRO A 352 -7.04 -27.50 -8.22
CA PRO A 352 -6.99 -26.36 -9.12
C PRO A 352 -8.21 -25.47 -8.94
N THR A 353 -7.98 -24.19 -8.64
CA THR A 353 -9.07 -23.21 -8.49
C THR A 353 -9.81 -23.02 -9.82
N PRO A 354 -11.14 -23.21 -9.86
CA PRO A 354 -11.91 -23.02 -11.08
C PRO A 354 -11.95 -21.55 -11.48
N LEU A 355 -12.27 -21.28 -12.75
CA LEU A 355 -12.47 -19.91 -13.21
C LEU A 355 -13.63 -19.25 -12.45
N TYR A 356 -13.43 -18.02 -12.00
CA TYR A 356 -14.45 -17.24 -11.29
C TYR A 356 -14.43 -15.77 -11.72
N ILE A 357 -15.57 -15.10 -11.55
CA ILE A 357 -15.67 -13.64 -11.60
C ILE A 357 -15.52 -13.12 -10.17
N ALA A 358 -14.58 -12.19 -9.96
CA ALA A 358 -14.44 -11.51 -8.69
C ALA A 358 -15.39 -10.31 -8.63
N VAL A 359 -16.00 -10.09 -7.47
CA VAL A 359 -16.82 -8.91 -7.17
C VAL A 359 -16.27 -8.21 -5.95
N HIS A 360 -16.01 -6.91 -6.06
CA HIS A 360 -15.63 -6.06 -4.94
C HIS A 360 -16.69 -5.00 -4.68
N VAL A 361 -17.22 -4.98 -3.45
CA VAL A 361 -18.17 -3.97 -2.98
C VAL A 361 -17.57 -3.23 -1.78
N ARG A 362 -17.50 -1.90 -1.87
CA ARG A 362 -17.01 -1.01 -0.79
C ARG A 362 -18.20 -0.26 -0.19
N HIS A 363 -18.57 -0.57 1.05
CA HIS A 363 -19.67 0.09 1.77
C HIS A 363 -19.21 0.85 3.01
N ASN A 364 -18.24 0.34 3.77
CA ASN A 364 -17.99 0.81 5.15
C ASN A 364 -17.71 2.32 5.27
N ASP A 365 -16.52 2.80 4.89
CA ASP A 365 -16.15 4.22 4.95
C ASP A 365 -16.82 5.05 3.85
N PHE A 366 -17.21 4.41 2.75
CA PHE A 366 -17.92 5.07 1.65
C PHE A 366 -19.31 5.58 2.04
N GLN A 367 -19.87 5.12 3.15
CA GLN A 367 -21.13 5.64 3.68
C GLN A 367 -21.04 7.13 4.02
N ASP A 368 -19.85 7.61 4.40
CA ASP A 368 -19.62 9.02 4.75
C ASP A 368 -19.72 9.94 3.53
N TRP A 369 -19.68 9.37 2.32
CA TRP A 369 -19.79 10.06 1.03
C TRP A 369 -21.21 10.05 0.47
N CYS A 370 -22.17 9.49 1.21
CA CYS A 370 -23.59 9.49 0.83
C CYS A 370 -24.31 10.79 1.20
N PHE A 371 -23.74 11.60 2.10
CA PHE A 371 -24.26 12.90 2.52
C PHE A 371 -25.78 12.87 2.85
N GLU A 372 -26.61 13.58 2.08
CA GLU A 372 -28.05 13.68 2.28
C GLU A 372 -28.84 12.50 1.65
N VAL A 373 -28.17 11.63 0.89
CA VAL A 373 -28.78 10.46 0.27
C VAL A 373 -28.81 9.32 1.28
N SER A 374 -29.95 8.62 1.39
CA SER A 374 -30.04 7.44 2.26
C SER A 374 -29.02 6.38 1.83
N LEU A 375 -28.43 5.61 2.75
CA LEU A 375 -27.44 4.58 2.39
C LEU A 375 -27.99 3.58 1.37
N TYR A 376 -29.28 3.25 1.49
CA TYR A 376 -29.97 2.35 0.57
C TYR A 376 -30.07 2.90 -0.86
N ASP A 377 -30.24 4.22 -0.99
CA ASP A 377 -30.32 4.91 -2.29
C ASP A 377 -28.94 5.34 -2.82
N CYS A 378 -27.97 5.46 -1.93
CA CYS A 378 -26.60 5.82 -2.25
C CYS A 378 -25.84 4.61 -2.81
N PHE A 379 -25.86 3.47 -2.13
CA PHE A 379 -25.12 2.29 -2.56
C PHE A 379 -25.80 1.55 -3.71
N ALA A 380 -24.99 0.93 -4.55
CA ALA A 380 -25.47 0.12 -5.64
C ALA A 380 -26.19 -1.13 -5.09
N LYS A 381 -27.45 -1.32 -5.51
CA LYS A 381 -28.26 -2.47 -5.08
C LYS A 381 -27.76 -3.76 -5.73
N LEU A 382 -27.96 -4.90 -5.07
CA LEU A 382 -27.53 -6.21 -5.60
C LEU A 382 -28.01 -6.51 -7.04
N PRO A 383 -29.25 -6.20 -7.45
CA PRO A 383 -29.67 -6.40 -8.85
C PRO A 383 -28.84 -5.62 -9.88
N VAL A 384 -28.32 -4.45 -9.51
CA VAL A 384 -27.42 -3.66 -10.37
C VAL A 384 -26.08 -4.37 -10.52
N ILE A 385 -25.53 -4.87 -9.42
CA ILE A 385 -24.26 -5.62 -9.40
C ILE A 385 -24.42 -6.93 -10.20
N GLU A 386 -25.52 -7.65 -10.01
CA GLU A 386 -25.84 -8.89 -10.74
C GLU A 386 -25.90 -8.66 -12.24
N ARG A 387 -26.58 -7.60 -12.69
CA ARG A 387 -26.59 -7.18 -14.10
C ARG A 387 -25.18 -7.00 -14.65
N ARG A 388 -24.29 -6.30 -13.92
CA ARG A 388 -22.89 -6.10 -14.32
C ARG A 388 -22.09 -7.40 -14.36
N VAL A 389 -22.36 -8.35 -13.44
CA VAL A 389 -21.77 -9.70 -13.49
C VAL A 389 -22.23 -10.44 -14.75
N GLN A 390 -23.51 -10.32 -15.13
CA GLN A 390 -24.02 -10.94 -16.35
C GLN A 390 -23.38 -10.33 -17.61
N GLU A 391 -23.20 -9.01 -17.67
CA GLU A 391 -22.47 -8.37 -18.78
C GLU A 391 -21.03 -8.90 -18.91
N VAL A 392 -20.34 -9.13 -17.79
CA VAL A 392 -19.00 -9.72 -17.78
C VAL A 392 -19.02 -11.17 -18.29
N LYS A 393 -20.00 -11.98 -17.85
CA LYS A 393 -20.19 -13.36 -18.34
C LYS A 393 -20.43 -13.38 -19.85
N ASP A 394 -21.33 -12.53 -20.33
CA ASP A 394 -21.68 -12.45 -21.74
C ASP A 394 -20.49 -12.02 -22.59
N GLU A 395 -19.73 -11.02 -22.13
CA GLU A 395 -18.52 -10.57 -22.84
C GLU A 395 -17.44 -11.67 -22.90
N LEU A 396 -17.21 -12.38 -21.79
CA LEU A 396 -16.27 -13.51 -21.75
C LEU A 396 -16.68 -14.64 -22.69
N PHE A 397 -17.97 -14.97 -22.73
CA PHE A 397 -18.48 -15.99 -23.63
C PHE A 397 -18.38 -15.55 -25.09
N GLN A 398 -18.86 -14.35 -25.42
CA GLN A 398 -18.91 -13.86 -26.80
C GLN A 398 -17.51 -13.62 -27.39
N LYS A 399 -16.59 -13.01 -26.63
CA LYS A 399 -15.26 -12.65 -27.15
C LYS A 399 -14.24 -13.78 -27.02
N ARG A 400 -14.42 -14.69 -26.07
CA ARG A 400 -13.40 -15.69 -25.70
C ARG A 400 -13.90 -17.13 -25.63
N GLY A 401 -15.20 -17.37 -25.76
CA GLY A 401 -15.79 -18.71 -25.62
C GLY A 401 -15.68 -19.26 -24.19
N ILE A 402 -15.46 -18.40 -23.19
CA ILE A 402 -15.29 -18.81 -21.78
C ILE A 402 -16.64 -18.69 -21.07
N SER A 403 -17.14 -19.80 -20.55
CA SER A 403 -18.30 -19.82 -19.66
C SER A 403 -17.84 -19.91 -18.20
N VAL A 404 -18.39 -19.05 -17.35
CA VAL A 404 -17.98 -18.94 -15.94
C VAL A 404 -19.22 -18.98 -15.05
N ASN A 405 -19.25 -19.95 -14.14
CA ASN A 405 -20.38 -20.15 -13.23
C ASN A 405 -20.10 -19.63 -11.81
N HIS A 406 -18.84 -19.52 -11.43
CA HIS A 406 -18.45 -19.13 -10.08
C HIS A 406 -18.31 -17.61 -9.95
N VAL A 407 -18.86 -17.06 -8.87
CA VAL A 407 -18.74 -15.65 -8.50
C VAL A 407 -18.25 -15.59 -7.05
N ILE A 408 -17.13 -14.90 -6.84
CA ILE A 408 -16.55 -14.68 -5.51
C ILE A 408 -16.66 -13.21 -5.17
N MET A 409 -17.44 -12.89 -4.15
CA MET A 409 -17.64 -11.54 -3.64
C MET A 409 -16.74 -11.29 -2.43
N THR A 410 -16.13 -10.12 -2.40
CA THR A 410 -15.41 -9.55 -1.26
C THR A 410 -16.02 -8.18 -0.95
N SER A 411 -16.27 -7.90 0.33
CA SER A 411 -16.86 -6.64 0.77
C SER A 411 -16.50 -6.35 2.21
N ASP A 412 -16.47 -5.06 2.58
CA ASP A 412 -16.35 -4.63 3.96
C ASP A 412 -17.71 -4.41 4.66
N GLU A 413 -18.81 -4.80 4.00
CA GLU A 413 -20.16 -4.86 4.56
C GLU A 413 -20.26 -5.87 5.72
N ARG A 414 -21.00 -5.48 6.77
CA ARG A 414 -21.23 -6.28 7.98
C ARG A 414 -22.68 -6.71 8.15
N ASN A 415 -23.59 -6.20 7.33
CA ASN A 415 -25.01 -6.54 7.40
C ASN A 415 -25.27 -7.98 6.97
N GLU A 416 -25.65 -8.84 7.91
CA GLU A 416 -25.96 -10.25 7.67
C GLU A 416 -27.12 -10.46 6.69
N THR A 417 -28.12 -9.56 6.69
CA THR A 417 -29.26 -9.66 5.76
C THR A 417 -28.79 -9.43 4.32
N TRP A 418 -27.90 -8.47 4.10
CA TRP A 418 -27.30 -8.24 2.78
C TRP A 418 -26.48 -9.44 2.30
N TRP A 419 -25.70 -10.06 3.19
CA TRP A 419 -24.96 -11.29 2.85
C TRP A 419 -25.88 -12.50 2.58
N ASN A 420 -27.05 -12.58 3.21
CA ASN A 420 -28.05 -13.59 2.86
C ASN A 420 -28.59 -13.38 1.43
N GLU A 421 -28.87 -12.14 1.04
CA GLU A 421 -29.28 -11.81 -0.33
C GLU A 421 -28.17 -12.16 -1.36
N VAL A 422 -26.90 -11.93 -1.02
CA VAL A 422 -25.74 -12.37 -1.83
C VAL A 422 -25.71 -13.91 -1.97
N ALA A 423 -26.00 -14.63 -0.89
CA ALA A 423 -26.05 -16.10 -0.91
C ALA A 423 -27.19 -16.64 -1.78
N GLU A 424 -28.35 -15.96 -1.81
CA GLU A 424 -29.49 -16.31 -2.66
C GLU A 424 -29.17 -16.21 -4.16
N LEU A 425 -28.24 -15.33 -4.56
CA LEU A 425 -27.68 -15.26 -5.92
C LEU A 425 -26.71 -16.42 -6.24
N GLY A 426 -26.43 -17.28 -5.27
CA GLY A 426 -25.48 -18.38 -5.39
C GLY A 426 -24.01 -17.96 -5.32
N TRP A 427 -23.73 -16.70 -4.99
CA TRP A 427 -22.37 -16.17 -4.90
C TRP A 427 -21.70 -16.62 -3.60
N LYS A 428 -20.38 -16.72 -3.61
CA LYS A 428 -19.58 -17.14 -2.45
C LYS A 428 -18.64 -16.03 -2.03
N TRP A 429 -18.12 -16.11 -0.82
CA TRP A 429 -17.14 -15.16 -0.28
C TRP A 429 -16.12 -15.90 0.59
N PRO A 430 -14.89 -15.38 0.70
CA PRO A 430 -13.88 -15.95 1.58
C PRO A 430 -14.29 -15.84 3.06
N ASP A 431 -14.12 -16.92 3.82
CA ASP A 431 -14.32 -16.89 5.27
C ASP A 431 -13.05 -16.40 5.98
N HIS A 432 -13.13 -15.20 6.54
CA HIS A 432 -12.03 -14.58 7.26
C HIS A 432 -12.05 -14.74 8.79
N SER A 433 -12.98 -15.52 9.35
CA SER A 433 -13.19 -15.69 10.80
C SER A 433 -11.91 -16.03 11.58
N GLU A 434 -11.04 -16.88 11.03
CA GLU A 434 -9.77 -17.30 11.66
C GLU A 434 -8.52 -16.67 11.04
N THR A 435 -8.67 -15.89 9.96
CA THR A 435 -7.53 -15.44 9.13
C THR A 435 -6.57 -14.57 9.93
N LYS A 436 -7.12 -13.62 10.69
CA LYS A 436 -6.34 -12.72 11.55
C LYS A 436 -5.56 -13.51 12.60
N ALA A 437 -6.20 -14.48 13.25
CA ALA A 437 -5.54 -15.29 14.27
C ALA A 437 -4.41 -16.15 13.68
N LYS A 438 -4.58 -16.64 12.45
CA LYS A 438 -3.63 -17.53 11.78
C LYS A 438 -2.43 -16.80 11.16
N TYR A 439 -2.65 -15.63 10.58
CA TYR A 439 -1.64 -14.96 9.74
C TYR A 439 -1.35 -13.51 10.13
N GLY A 440 -2.20 -12.88 10.93
CA GLY A 440 -2.10 -11.49 11.33
C GLY A 440 -3.06 -10.55 10.58
N ASP A 441 -3.12 -9.32 11.07
CA ASP A 441 -4.09 -8.29 10.68
C ASP A 441 -4.02 -7.87 9.19
N TRP A 442 -2.85 -7.93 8.57
CA TRP A 442 -2.68 -7.60 7.15
C TRP A 442 -3.32 -8.61 6.20
N TYR A 443 -3.50 -9.86 6.63
CA TYR A 443 -3.80 -10.94 5.70
C TYR A 443 -5.21 -10.94 5.14
N PRO A 444 -6.29 -10.66 5.90
CA PRO A 444 -7.63 -10.60 5.32
C PRO A 444 -7.72 -9.65 4.10
N PRO A 445 -7.37 -8.34 4.19
CA PRO A 445 -7.50 -7.45 3.04
C PRO A 445 -6.51 -7.79 1.90
N LEU A 446 -5.33 -8.35 2.19
CA LEU A 446 -4.38 -8.75 1.16
C LEU A 446 -4.83 -10.01 0.40
N ILE A 447 -5.45 -10.97 1.10
CA ILE A 447 -6.08 -12.14 0.46
C ILE A 447 -7.23 -11.67 -0.44
N ASP A 448 -8.12 -10.82 0.06
CA ASP A 448 -9.22 -10.26 -0.73
C ASP A 448 -8.71 -9.53 -1.98
N ALA A 449 -7.75 -8.62 -1.83
CA ALA A 449 -7.15 -7.92 -2.96
C ALA A 449 -6.53 -8.88 -3.98
N THR A 450 -5.95 -10.00 -3.52
CA THR A 450 -5.39 -11.04 -4.38
C THR A 450 -6.48 -11.79 -5.13
N ILE A 451 -7.57 -12.20 -4.45
CA ILE A 451 -8.76 -12.82 -5.06
C ILE A 451 -9.35 -11.91 -6.13
N GLN A 452 -9.54 -10.62 -5.81
CA GLN A 452 -10.10 -9.62 -6.71
C GLN A 452 -9.27 -9.45 -7.99
N SER A 453 -7.95 -9.56 -7.89
CA SER A 453 -7.01 -9.39 -9.00
C SER A 453 -6.88 -10.61 -9.92
N ARG A 454 -7.38 -11.78 -9.48
CA ARG A 454 -7.14 -13.08 -10.12
C ARG A 454 -8.35 -13.71 -10.80
N GLY A 455 -9.52 -13.09 -10.69
CA GLY A 455 -10.70 -13.53 -11.43
C GLY A 455 -10.49 -13.45 -12.95
N ILE A 456 -11.15 -14.33 -13.72
CA ILE A 456 -11.16 -14.25 -15.19
C ILE A 456 -12.05 -13.09 -15.69
N GLY A 457 -12.89 -12.54 -14.80
CA GLY A 457 -13.61 -11.29 -14.95
C GLY A 457 -13.75 -10.57 -13.62
N PHE A 458 -14.13 -9.30 -13.64
CA PHE A 458 -14.20 -8.47 -12.43
C PHE A 458 -15.34 -7.46 -12.45
N VAL A 459 -16.03 -7.29 -11.32
CA VAL A 459 -16.99 -6.19 -11.09
C VAL A 459 -16.59 -5.49 -9.80
N GLY A 460 -16.36 -4.19 -9.83
CA GLY A 460 -15.93 -3.42 -8.64
C GLY A 460 -16.77 -2.19 -8.37
N THR A 461 -16.66 -1.61 -7.18
CA THR A 461 -17.20 -0.28 -6.87
C THR A 461 -16.40 0.82 -7.57
N ASP A 462 -17.08 1.73 -8.29
CA ASP A 462 -16.48 2.93 -8.88
C ASP A 462 -15.78 3.77 -7.81
N ARG A 463 -14.63 4.38 -8.15
CA ARG A 463 -13.76 5.20 -7.28
C ARG A 463 -13.07 4.51 -6.11
N SER A 464 -13.34 3.24 -5.85
CA SER A 464 -12.49 2.48 -4.93
C SER A 464 -11.16 2.17 -5.61
N THR A 465 -10.04 2.65 -5.05
CA THR A 465 -8.70 2.34 -5.58
C THR A 465 -8.41 0.84 -5.55
N MET A 466 -9.00 0.11 -4.60
CA MET A 466 -8.98 -1.36 -4.58
C MET A 466 -9.62 -1.95 -5.85
N SER A 467 -10.81 -1.48 -6.22
CA SER A 467 -11.47 -1.88 -7.46
C SER A 467 -10.68 -1.49 -8.71
N VAL A 468 -10.10 -0.28 -8.74
CA VAL A 468 -9.34 0.21 -9.89
C VAL A 468 -8.13 -0.68 -10.15
N ILE A 469 -7.35 -1.01 -9.12
CA ILE A 469 -6.18 -1.87 -9.24
C ILE A 469 -6.59 -3.29 -9.66
N ALA A 470 -7.61 -3.86 -9.01
CA ALA A 470 -8.10 -5.22 -9.33
C ALA A 470 -8.58 -5.31 -10.78
N LYS A 471 -9.41 -4.35 -11.23
CA LYS A 471 -9.85 -4.22 -12.62
C LYS A 471 -8.66 -4.24 -13.58
N ARG A 472 -7.68 -3.38 -13.35
CA ARG A 472 -6.52 -3.22 -14.23
C ARG A 472 -5.67 -4.50 -14.30
N ARG A 473 -5.52 -5.22 -13.18
CA ARG A 473 -4.86 -6.54 -13.13
C ARG A 473 -5.63 -7.58 -13.94
N VAL A 474 -6.95 -7.66 -13.79
CA VAL A 474 -7.78 -8.61 -14.54
C VAL A 474 -7.71 -8.34 -16.05
N GLU A 475 -7.78 -7.07 -16.47
CA GLU A 475 -7.60 -6.67 -17.86
C GLU A 475 -6.21 -7.04 -18.40
N THR A 476 -5.17 -6.80 -17.61
CA THR A 476 -3.79 -6.92 -18.10
C THR A 476 -3.27 -8.34 -18.05
N TRP A 477 -3.43 -9.01 -16.90
CA TRP A 477 -2.89 -10.34 -16.61
C TRP A 477 -3.74 -11.46 -17.23
N TYR A 478 -5.06 -11.29 -17.24
CA TYR A 478 -5.99 -12.36 -17.67
C TYR A 478 -6.73 -12.04 -18.96
N LYS A 479 -6.61 -10.81 -19.49
CA LYS A 479 -7.45 -10.31 -20.60
C LYS A 479 -8.94 -10.49 -20.28
N GLY A 480 -9.30 -10.30 -19.02
CA GLY A 480 -10.64 -10.50 -18.50
C GLY A 480 -11.56 -9.31 -18.80
N ALA A 481 -12.87 -9.57 -18.85
CA ALA A 481 -13.87 -8.51 -18.94
C ALA A 481 -14.12 -7.89 -17.57
N THR A 482 -14.27 -6.56 -17.51
CA THR A 482 -14.40 -5.83 -16.25
C THR A 482 -15.50 -4.77 -16.29
N ARG A 483 -16.12 -4.49 -15.15
CA ARG A 483 -17.07 -3.39 -14.95
C ARG A 483 -16.81 -2.69 -13.62
N LEU A 484 -17.11 -1.39 -13.55
CA LEU A 484 -17.22 -0.65 -12.30
C LEU A 484 -18.66 -0.19 -12.14
N VAL A 485 -19.22 -0.41 -10.96
CA VAL A 485 -20.59 -0.06 -10.61
C VAL A 485 -20.60 1.34 -10.01
N ARG A 486 -21.35 2.25 -10.64
CA ARG A 486 -21.54 3.61 -10.12
C ARG A 486 -22.51 3.62 -8.95
N TRP A 487 -22.33 4.59 -8.06
CA TRP A 487 -23.08 4.75 -6.81
C TRP A 487 -23.16 6.24 -6.44
N GLY A 488 -23.81 6.56 -5.33
CA GLY A 488 -24.04 7.92 -4.82
C GLY A 488 -25.44 8.48 -5.11
N SER A 489 -26.26 7.76 -5.89
CA SER A 489 -27.68 8.08 -6.12
C SER A 489 -28.44 6.89 -6.71
N PRO A 490 -29.79 6.83 -6.62
CA PRO A 490 -30.58 5.68 -7.05
C PRO A 490 -30.37 5.22 -8.50
N ALA A 491 -30.04 6.14 -9.40
CA ALA A 491 -29.91 5.91 -10.84
C ALA A 491 -28.46 6.07 -11.32
N ALA A 492 -27.47 6.04 -10.40
CA ALA A 492 -26.08 6.33 -10.74
C ALA A 492 -25.50 5.40 -11.82
N ASP A 493 -25.98 4.14 -11.89
CA ASP A 493 -25.51 3.10 -12.80
C ASP A 493 -26.53 2.72 -13.89
N ASP A 494 -27.58 3.52 -14.07
CA ASP A 494 -28.54 3.31 -15.17
C ASP A 494 -27.88 3.68 -16.50
N HIS A 495 -27.91 2.75 -17.46
CA HIS A 495 -27.24 2.88 -18.76
C HIS A 495 -28.08 2.29 -19.89
#